data_AF-A0A7C5DTP1-F1
#
_entry.id   AF-A0A7C5DTP1-F1
#
_cell.length_a   1.000
_cell.length_b   1.000
_cell.length_c   1.000
_cell.angle_alpha   90.00
_cell.angle_beta   90.00
_cell.angle_gamma   90.00
#
_symmetry.space_group_name_H-M   'P 1'
#
loop_
_entity.id
_entity.type
_entity.pdbx_description
1 polymer ?
#
loop_
_entity_poly.entity_id
_entity_poly.type
_entity_poly.pdbx_seq_one_letter_code
_entity_poly.pdbx_strand_id
1 'polypeptide(L)'
;MKKTKAIIAIPSISDFYTTTHRLSALGEKIVEKILQNQGWNTRLLHFPRMGKQAQPLPPSLSHLKNYLIPGEFGPTAFFSRYQRFGPSPKDSAVTILSENPHVVFLSCFAFAYADDTLSLARHLKQQSPSVPVYVGGAGVSVFPGYFQAEESIDAVIPGEAESSLTAFLGSNTGPDRSTDPHIEHPDSIDFSIATTGSSKNGQWLTTTLSRGCPRKCSFCANHLTHGRSFRTVPIAAFLSAIQAFPKDIPLHINFEDDNLLLDKEYFFAILEAVRNQFPLVDFSAENGMDYLLLDMDTIDRLITLGFRQFNLSMASLSPSILKDSHRQGDSEHLQEILRYLSRKKIPSITYFICGLKQDTTDSVLENIRFLSRQTTLIGISLFYPVPGLPGFKETQPFFESDSHLCTGSAAFPWSGSLTTAQMITAFRIARFVNFTQKKEYQPQEIDLLTRIRRERKLYTFQRKGRQKWMIHPPGLDIEMENGFFEAVRT
;
A
#
# COMPACT_ATOMS: atom_id res chain seq x y z
N MET A 1 29.56 -14.97 -26.67
CA MET A 1 29.83 -14.40 -25.33
C MET A 1 28.78 -14.91 -24.35
N LYS A 2 29.16 -15.37 -23.15
CA LYS A 2 28.17 -15.68 -22.10
C LYS A 2 27.48 -14.37 -21.71
N LYS A 3 26.15 -14.32 -21.80
CA LYS A 3 25.36 -13.17 -21.34
C LYS A 3 25.50 -13.06 -19.82
N THR A 4 25.75 -11.85 -19.32
CA THR A 4 25.73 -11.54 -17.87
C THR A 4 24.39 -11.95 -17.28
N LYS A 5 24.41 -12.73 -16.20
CA LYS A 5 23.20 -13.19 -15.52
C LYS A 5 22.87 -12.27 -14.34
N ALA A 6 21.71 -11.61 -14.37
CA ALA A 6 21.20 -10.80 -13.28
C ALA A 6 19.98 -11.44 -12.63
N ILE A 7 19.97 -11.44 -11.29
CA ILE A 7 18.80 -11.81 -10.51
C ILE A 7 18.16 -10.54 -10.00
N ILE A 8 16.87 -10.38 -10.25
CA ILE A 8 16.06 -9.30 -9.68
C ILE A 8 15.22 -9.95 -8.59
N ALA A 9 15.43 -9.57 -7.35
CA ALA A 9 14.77 -10.19 -6.21
C ALA A 9 13.93 -9.16 -5.46
N ILE A 10 12.67 -9.51 -5.23
CA ILE A 10 11.79 -8.83 -4.28
C ILE A 10 11.95 -9.58 -2.96
N PRO A 11 12.61 -8.98 -1.94
CA PRO A 11 12.83 -9.62 -0.67
C PRO A 11 11.52 -10.02 0.00
N SER A 12 11.58 -11.06 0.85
CA SER A 12 10.49 -11.34 1.77
C SER A 12 10.19 -10.14 2.65
N ILE A 13 8.93 -9.96 3.03
CA ILE A 13 8.50 -8.84 3.90
C ILE A 13 7.88 -9.37 5.19
N SER A 14 8.09 -8.66 6.29
CA SER A 14 7.55 -9.01 7.60
C SER A 14 6.47 -7.99 8.01
N ASP A 15 5.22 -8.45 8.17
CA ASP A 15 4.07 -7.61 8.51
C ASP A 15 2.93 -8.49 9.07
N PHE A 16 1.83 -7.88 9.49
CA PHE A 16 0.61 -8.57 9.88
C PHE A 16 -0.27 -8.99 8.68
N TYR A 17 -0.13 -8.32 7.54
CA TYR A 17 -0.94 -8.60 6.35
C TYR A 17 -0.23 -8.19 5.06
N THR A 18 -0.73 -8.67 3.93
CA THR A 18 -0.35 -8.24 2.59
C THR A 18 -1.57 -8.28 1.68
N THR A 19 -1.48 -7.63 0.53
CA THR A 19 -2.49 -7.68 -0.54
C THR A 19 -1.83 -8.12 -1.84
N THR A 20 -2.60 -8.70 -2.76
CA THR A 20 -2.09 -9.10 -4.08
C THR A 20 -1.57 -7.91 -4.89
N HIS A 21 -2.15 -6.72 -4.72
CA HIS A 21 -1.74 -5.49 -5.40
C HIS A 21 -0.37 -4.98 -4.92
N ARG A 22 -0.09 -5.05 -3.61
CA ARG A 22 1.25 -4.75 -3.05
C ARG A 22 2.33 -5.70 -3.59
N LEU A 23 1.93 -6.90 -4.01
CA LEU A 23 2.81 -7.94 -4.55
C LEU A 23 2.71 -8.06 -6.08
N SER A 24 2.47 -6.93 -6.76
CA SER A 24 2.30 -6.86 -8.21
C SER A 24 3.62 -6.90 -9.00
N ALA A 25 4.71 -6.46 -8.39
CA ALA A 25 6.04 -6.37 -9.00
C ALA A 25 6.11 -5.48 -10.27
N LEU A 26 5.34 -4.39 -10.32
CA LEU A 26 5.26 -3.53 -11.50
C LEU A 26 6.61 -2.88 -11.84
N GLY A 27 7.28 -2.28 -10.86
CA GLY A 27 8.60 -1.65 -11.06
C GLY A 27 9.69 -2.65 -11.45
N GLU A 28 9.68 -3.84 -10.87
CA GLU A 28 10.67 -4.88 -11.13
C GLU A 28 10.56 -5.46 -12.54
N LYS A 29 9.36 -5.48 -13.13
CA LYS A 29 9.17 -5.83 -14.54
C LYS A 29 9.79 -4.80 -15.48
N ILE A 30 9.79 -3.53 -15.11
CA ILE A 30 10.45 -2.47 -15.87
C ILE A 30 11.97 -2.63 -15.77
N VAL A 31 12.49 -2.87 -14.57
CA VAL A 31 13.91 -3.22 -14.35
C VAL A 31 14.33 -4.43 -15.20
N GLU A 32 13.51 -5.49 -15.21
CA GLU A 32 13.77 -6.68 -16.00
C GLU A 32 13.87 -6.37 -17.51
N LYS A 33 12.92 -5.59 -18.04
CA LYS A 33 12.91 -5.15 -19.44
C LYS A 33 14.14 -4.31 -19.79
N ILE A 34 14.54 -3.38 -18.93
CA ILE A 34 15.74 -2.54 -19.13
C ILE A 34 17.00 -3.41 -19.23
N LEU A 35 17.17 -4.35 -18.31
CA LEU A 35 18.33 -5.26 -18.30
C LEU A 35 18.34 -6.20 -19.52
N GLN A 36 17.19 -6.73 -19.92
CA GLN A 36 17.07 -7.57 -21.11
C GLN A 36 17.43 -6.81 -22.39
N ASN A 37 17.04 -5.54 -22.50
CA ASN A 37 17.39 -4.67 -23.63
C ASN A 37 18.91 -4.42 -23.73
N GLN A 38 19.62 -4.45 -22.60
CA GLN A 38 21.08 -4.40 -22.55
C GLN A 38 21.75 -5.76 -22.84
N GLY A 39 20.96 -6.79 -23.18
CA GLY A 39 21.44 -8.12 -23.55
C GLY A 39 21.70 -9.06 -22.37
N TRP A 40 21.25 -8.70 -21.16
CA TRP A 40 21.47 -9.50 -19.96
C TRP A 40 20.48 -10.66 -19.90
N ASN A 41 20.89 -11.77 -19.28
CA ASN A 41 19.99 -12.87 -18.94
C ASN A 41 19.40 -12.60 -17.55
N THR A 42 18.09 -12.41 -17.44
CA THR A 42 17.43 -12.03 -16.19
C THR A 42 16.61 -13.15 -15.59
N ARG A 43 16.43 -13.10 -14.27
CA ARG A 43 15.45 -13.90 -13.55
C ARG A 43 14.83 -13.07 -12.43
N LEU A 44 13.51 -12.87 -12.50
CA LEU A 44 12.73 -12.24 -11.43
C LEU A 44 12.30 -13.24 -10.34
N LEU A 45 12.79 -13.08 -9.12
CA LEU A 45 12.41 -13.85 -7.93
C LEU A 45 11.49 -13.02 -7.02
N HIS A 46 10.25 -13.48 -6.87
CA HIS A 46 9.23 -12.79 -6.08
C HIS A 46 8.97 -13.53 -4.77
N PHE A 47 9.80 -13.31 -3.74
CA PHE A 47 9.76 -14.09 -2.50
C PHE A 47 8.48 -13.91 -1.68
N PRO A 48 7.86 -12.70 -1.55
CA PRO A 48 6.60 -12.55 -0.83
C PRO A 48 5.45 -13.46 -1.25
N ARG A 49 5.49 -14.00 -2.48
CA ARG A 49 4.48 -14.93 -3.00
C ARG A 49 4.77 -16.40 -2.67
N MET A 50 5.92 -16.70 -2.07
CA MET A 50 6.40 -18.07 -1.78
C MET A 50 6.04 -18.51 -0.36
N GLY A 51 4.74 -18.50 -0.04
CA GLY A 51 4.24 -18.92 1.26
C GLY A 51 4.37 -17.84 2.35
N LYS A 52 4.10 -18.22 3.61
CA LYS A 52 4.20 -17.33 4.76
C LYS A 52 4.48 -18.10 6.04
N GLN A 53 5.25 -17.51 6.94
CA GLN A 53 5.63 -18.11 8.21
C GLN A 53 5.36 -17.15 9.37
N ALA A 54 4.82 -17.64 10.48
CA ALA A 54 4.69 -16.82 11.69
C ALA A 54 6.07 -16.40 12.19
N GLN A 55 6.18 -15.15 12.64
CA GLN A 55 7.40 -14.63 13.25
C GLN A 55 7.07 -14.10 14.66
N PRO A 56 8.03 -14.11 15.59
CA PRO A 56 7.91 -13.30 16.79
C PRO A 56 7.82 -11.82 16.40
N LEU A 57 7.16 -11.01 17.23
CA LEU A 57 7.18 -9.57 17.06
C LEU A 57 8.61 -9.05 17.26
N PRO A 58 9.12 -8.18 16.38
CA PRO A 58 10.39 -7.51 16.63
C PRO A 58 10.32 -6.65 17.90
N PRO A 59 11.45 -6.41 18.59
CA PRO A 59 11.47 -5.61 19.81
C PRO A 59 10.85 -4.21 19.67
N SER A 60 11.03 -3.56 18.51
CA SER A 60 10.43 -2.27 18.16
C SER A 60 8.89 -2.27 18.23
N LEU A 61 8.26 -3.37 17.81
CA LEU A 61 6.82 -3.57 17.84
C LEU A 61 6.31 -4.15 19.17
N SER A 62 7.14 -4.18 20.22
CA SER A 62 6.75 -4.73 21.52
C SER A 62 5.59 -3.96 22.19
N HIS A 63 5.42 -2.68 21.87
CA HIS A 63 4.30 -1.86 22.32
C HIS A 63 2.93 -2.41 21.87
N LEU A 64 2.89 -3.20 20.79
CA LEU A 64 1.66 -3.86 20.31
C LEU A 64 1.22 -5.06 21.13
N LYS A 65 2.09 -5.63 21.99
CA LYS A 65 1.79 -6.89 22.73
C LYS A 65 0.48 -6.83 23.51
N ASN A 66 0.11 -5.66 24.03
CA ASN A 66 -1.12 -5.47 24.81
C ASN A 66 -2.40 -5.43 23.97
N TYR A 67 -2.29 -5.36 22.63
CA TYR A 67 -3.42 -5.20 21.72
C TYR A 67 -3.63 -6.42 20.82
N LEU A 68 -2.63 -7.31 20.74
CA LEU A 68 -2.66 -8.51 19.91
C LEU A 68 -3.28 -9.66 20.69
N ILE A 69 -4.42 -10.14 20.22
CA ILE A 69 -5.14 -11.26 20.84
C ILE A 69 -4.78 -12.54 20.08
N PRO A 70 -4.13 -13.54 20.71
CA PRO A 70 -3.85 -14.80 20.05
C PRO A 70 -5.13 -15.50 19.60
N GLY A 71 -5.20 -15.85 18.31
CA GLY A 71 -6.38 -16.47 17.73
C GLY A 71 -7.56 -15.51 17.56
N GLU A 72 -7.34 -14.21 17.54
CA GLU A 72 -8.40 -13.24 17.21
C GLU A 72 -8.96 -13.46 15.81
N PHE A 73 -10.27 -13.30 15.67
CA PHE A 73 -10.94 -13.26 14.37
C PHE A 73 -12.26 -12.50 14.47
N GLY A 74 -12.84 -12.19 13.32
CA GLY A 74 -14.17 -11.60 13.22
C GLY A 74 -14.15 -10.17 12.70
N PRO A 75 -15.34 -9.55 12.62
CA PRO A 75 -15.53 -8.30 11.91
C PRO A 75 -14.86 -7.11 12.62
N THR A 76 -14.73 -7.13 13.94
CA THR A 76 -14.11 -6.07 14.77
C THR A 76 -12.65 -6.36 15.13
N ALA A 77 -12.06 -7.41 14.56
CA ALA A 77 -10.72 -7.84 14.93
C ALA A 77 -9.62 -6.84 14.48
N PHE A 78 -8.58 -6.72 15.30
CA PHE A 78 -7.32 -6.09 14.88
C PHE A 78 -6.42 -7.14 14.21
N PHE A 79 -5.20 -6.75 13.88
CA PHE A 79 -4.16 -7.69 13.49
C PHE A 79 -3.87 -8.67 14.64
N SER A 80 -3.57 -9.93 14.30
CA SER A 80 -3.38 -10.97 15.32
C SER A 80 -2.16 -11.86 15.12
N ARG A 81 -1.56 -11.86 13.91
CA ARG A 81 -0.42 -12.71 13.59
C ARG A 81 0.60 -11.93 12.79
N TYR A 82 1.76 -11.69 13.40
CA TYR A 82 2.92 -11.16 12.69
C TYR A 82 3.56 -12.28 11.87
N GLN A 83 3.84 -12.02 10.60
CA GLN A 83 4.28 -13.02 9.64
C GLN A 83 5.36 -12.48 8.73
N ARG A 84 6.28 -13.36 8.33
CA ARG A 84 7.08 -13.15 7.13
C ARG A 84 6.36 -13.75 5.94
N PHE A 85 6.18 -12.96 4.89
CA PHE A 85 5.68 -13.39 3.60
C PHE A 85 6.87 -13.80 2.74
N GLY A 86 6.95 -15.09 2.42
CA GLY A 86 8.07 -15.74 1.75
C GLY A 86 9.08 -16.46 2.68
N PRO A 87 10.12 -17.07 2.10
CA PRO A 87 11.18 -17.80 2.80
C PRO A 87 12.01 -16.94 3.76
N SER A 88 12.91 -17.56 4.52
CA SER A 88 13.86 -16.78 5.34
C SER A 88 14.86 -16.03 4.47
N PRO A 89 15.44 -14.90 4.93
CA PRO A 89 16.50 -14.22 4.19
C PRO A 89 17.68 -15.14 3.82
N LYS A 90 18.01 -16.09 4.70
CA LYS A 90 19.00 -17.14 4.43
C LYS A 90 18.61 -18.04 3.26
N ASP A 91 17.38 -18.55 3.26
CA ASP A 91 16.89 -19.45 2.20
C ASP A 91 16.68 -18.70 0.87
N SER A 92 16.26 -17.44 0.92
CA SER A 92 16.21 -16.53 -0.23
C SER A 92 17.61 -16.36 -0.84
N ALA A 93 18.63 -16.12 -0.02
CA ALA A 93 20.02 -16.01 -0.49
C ALA A 93 20.51 -17.31 -1.14
N VAL A 94 20.23 -18.48 -0.53
CA VAL A 94 20.54 -19.79 -1.13
C VAL A 94 19.86 -19.94 -2.50
N THR A 95 18.58 -19.59 -2.59
CA THR A 95 17.82 -19.64 -3.85
C THR A 95 18.46 -18.75 -4.92
N ILE A 96 18.79 -17.51 -4.58
CA ILE A 96 19.46 -16.55 -5.49
C ILE A 96 20.81 -17.11 -5.96
N LEU A 97 21.66 -17.57 -5.03
CA LEU A 97 23.03 -17.98 -5.35
C LEU A 97 23.08 -19.30 -6.12
N SER A 98 22.10 -20.18 -5.95
CA SER A 98 21.98 -21.42 -6.74
C SER A 98 21.85 -21.16 -8.25
N GLU A 99 21.39 -19.96 -8.63
CA GLU A 99 21.30 -19.52 -10.02
C GLU A 99 22.66 -19.09 -10.60
N ASN A 100 23.74 -19.05 -9.81
CA ASN A 100 25.06 -18.54 -10.20
C ASN A 100 25.00 -17.13 -10.84
N PRO A 101 24.45 -16.12 -10.12
CA PRO A 101 24.33 -14.76 -10.62
C PRO A 101 25.70 -14.10 -10.82
N HIS A 102 25.79 -13.23 -11.82
CA HIS A 102 26.89 -12.28 -11.93
C HIS A 102 26.62 -11.01 -11.10
N VAL A 103 25.35 -10.74 -10.78
CA VAL A 103 24.88 -9.57 -10.03
C VAL A 103 23.45 -9.79 -9.53
N VAL A 104 23.12 -9.22 -8.38
CA VAL A 104 21.81 -9.27 -7.76
C VAL A 104 21.28 -7.84 -7.60
N PHE A 105 20.07 -7.60 -8.09
CA PHE A 105 19.29 -6.38 -7.86
C PHE A 105 18.19 -6.69 -6.83
N LEU A 106 18.24 -6.03 -5.69
CA LEU A 106 17.20 -6.08 -4.65
C LEU A 106 16.23 -4.92 -4.84
N SER A 107 14.93 -5.21 -4.89
CA SER A 107 13.88 -4.18 -4.97
C SER A 107 13.20 -3.98 -3.62
N CYS A 108 13.38 -2.80 -3.03
CA CYS A 108 12.65 -2.37 -1.83
C CYS A 108 11.54 -1.39 -2.25
N PHE A 109 10.30 -1.88 -2.35
CA PHE A 109 9.18 -1.07 -2.85
C PHE A 109 8.60 -0.09 -1.81
N ALA A 110 8.91 -0.25 -0.52
CA ALA A 110 8.49 0.66 0.53
C ALA A 110 9.50 0.65 1.68
N PHE A 111 9.82 1.83 2.23
CA PHE A 111 10.85 1.97 3.29
C PHE A 111 10.54 1.11 4.51
N ALA A 112 9.25 0.85 4.79
CA ALA A 112 8.80 -0.05 5.83
C ALA A 112 9.49 -1.43 5.85
N TYR A 113 9.94 -1.90 4.68
CA TYR A 113 10.58 -3.20 4.47
C TYR A 113 12.09 -3.08 4.17
N ALA A 114 12.71 -1.96 4.54
CA ALA A 114 14.15 -1.74 4.37
C ALA A 114 14.96 -2.79 5.15
N ASP A 115 14.62 -3.06 6.41
CA ASP A 115 15.35 -4.01 7.24
C ASP A 115 15.27 -5.46 6.75
N ASP A 116 14.10 -5.87 6.24
CA ASP A 116 13.96 -7.17 5.57
C ASP A 116 14.89 -7.25 4.33
N THR A 117 15.02 -6.15 3.58
CA THR A 117 15.89 -6.04 2.41
C THR A 117 17.37 -6.12 2.78
N LEU A 118 17.81 -5.34 3.78
CA LEU A 118 19.18 -5.37 4.27
C LEU A 118 19.53 -6.74 4.87
N SER A 119 18.58 -7.38 5.56
CA SER A 119 18.79 -8.74 6.07
C SER A 119 19.07 -9.74 4.95
N LEU A 120 18.44 -9.61 3.78
CA LEU A 120 18.74 -10.46 2.62
C LEU A 120 20.13 -10.14 2.04
N ALA A 121 20.48 -8.86 1.89
CA ALA A 121 21.78 -8.44 1.40
C ALA A 121 22.94 -9.00 2.25
N ARG A 122 22.83 -8.93 3.59
CA ARG A 122 23.81 -9.49 4.52
C ARG A 122 24.01 -10.99 4.30
N HIS A 123 22.92 -11.75 4.13
CA HIS A 123 23.00 -13.20 3.89
C HIS A 123 23.59 -13.55 2.52
N LEU A 124 23.35 -12.73 1.49
CA LEU A 124 24.01 -12.87 0.19
C LEU A 124 25.52 -12.72 0.33
N LYS A 125 25.98 -11.64 0.98
CA LYS A 125 27.42 -11.37 1.17
C LYS A 125 28.11 -12.37 2.10
N GLN A 126 27.43 -12.89 3.12
CA GLN A 126 27.96 -13.97 3.96
C GLN A 126 28.24 -15.25 3.17
N GLN A 127 27.40 -15.58 2.19
CA GLN A 127 27.52 -16.81 1.40
C GLN A 127 28.37 -16.63 0.13
N SER A 128 28.36 -15.42 -0.45
CA SER A 128 29.15 -15.06 -1.63
C SER A 128 29.61 -13.61 -1.52
N PRO A 129 30.75 -13.33 -0.86
CA PRO A 129 31.23 -11.96 -0.64
C PRO A 129 31.48 -11.17 -1.93
N SER A 130 31.83 -11.88 -3.02
CA SER A 130 32.17 -11.29 -4.31
C SER A 130 30.97 -11.00 -5.21
N VAL A 131 29.77 -11.49 -4.91
CA VAL A 131 28.60 -11.19 -5.75
C VAL A 131 28.22 -9.72 -5.57
N PRO A 132 28.11 -8.93 -6.65
CA PRO A 132 27.59 -7.57 -6.55
C PRO A 132 26.10 -7.58 -6.18
N VAL A 133 25.73 -6.76 -5.20
CA VAL A 133 24.38 -6.57 -4.67
C VAL A 133 24.04 -5.09 -4.80
N TYR A 134 23.10 -4.79 -5.69
CA TYR A 134 22.57 -3.45 -5.91
C TYR A 134 21.15 -3.36 -5.38
N VAL A 135 20.72 -2.20 -4.88
CA VAL A 135 19.38 -2.02 -4.33
C VAL A 135 18.71 -0.79 -4.93
N GLY A 136 17.42 -0.90 -5.22
CA GLY A 136 16.59 0.20 -5.73
C GLY A 136 15.12 0.05 -5.35
N GLY A 137 14.28 0.93 -5.88
CA GLY A 137 12.84 0.96 -5.62
C GLY A 137 12.41 2.11 -4.71
N ALA A 138 11.11 2.34 -4.60
CA ALA A 138 10.58 3.53 -3.91
C ALA A 138 11.00 3.62 -2.43
N GLY A 139 11.18 2.49 -1.74
CA GLY A 139 11.69 2.47 -0.37
C GLY A 139 13.14 2.92 -0.26
N VAL A 140 13.95 2.68 -1.30
CA VAL A 140 15.32 3.19 -1.41
C VAL A 140 15.33 4.67 -1.75
N SER A 141 14.49 5.09 -2.70
CA SER A 141 14.45 6.47 -3.20
C SER A 141 14.16 7.51 -2.12
N VAL A 142 13.36 7.15 -1.11
CA VAL A 142 12.97 8.07 -0.03
C VAL A 142 14.01 8.21 1.08
N PHE A 143 14.96 7.28 1.18
CA PHE A 143 16.10 7.41 2.10
C PHE A 143 17.31 6.60 1.59
N PRO A 144 17.98 7.05 0.51
CA PRO A 144 19.08 6.30 -0.09
C PRO A 144 20.24 6.07 0.89
N GLY A 145 20.53 7.04 1.75
CA GLY A 145 21.60 6.99 2.74
C GLY A 145 21.48 5.81 3.71
N TYR A 146 20.27 5.39 4.06
CA TYR A 146 20.02 4.22 4.92
C TYR A 146 20.60 2.93 4.30
N PHE A 147 20.46 2.77 2.99
CA PHE A 147 20.97 1.63 2.25
C PHE A 147 22.46 1.77 1.92
N GLN A 148 22.95 2.99 1.69
CA GLN A 148 24.38 3.25 1.43
C GLN A 148 25.26 2.95 2.65
N ALA A 149 24.73 3.13 3.87
CA ALA A 149 25.42 2.82 5.11
C ALA A 149 25.62 1.32 5.35
N GLU A 150 24.87 0.45 4.64
CA GLU A 150 24.99 -1.00 4.79
C GLU A 150 26.14 -1.55 3.94
N GLU A 151 27.15 -2.12 4.60
CA GLU A 151 28.34 -2.67 3.92
C GLU A 151 28.01 -3.75 2.89
N SER A 152 26.93 -4.50 3.10
CA SER A 152 26.52 -5.57 2.19
C SER A 152 25.84 -5.10 0.89
N ILE A 153 25.65 -3.79 0.71
CA ILE A 153 25.14 -3.16 -0.51
C ILE A 153 26.29 -2.52 -1.28
N ASP A 154 26.53 -2.97 -2.51
CA ASP A 154 27.62 -2.42 -3.34
C ASP A 154 27.20 -1.12 -4.05
N ALA A 155 25.93 -0.99 -4.43
CA ALA A 155 25.40 0.25 -5.04
C ALA A 155 23.93 0.48 -4.71
N VAL A 156 23.55 1.75 -4.64
CA VAL A 156 22.19 2.22 -4.38
C VAL A 156 21.69 2.97 -5.61
N ILE A 157 20.52 2.59 -6.12
CA ILE A 157 19.92 3.10 -7.37
C ILE A 157 18.55 3.69 -7.04
N PRO A 158 18.50 4.96 -6.58
CA PRO A 158 17.25 5.64 -6.24
C PRO A 158 16.54 6.16 -7.49
N GLY A 159 15.30 6.62 -7.32
CA GLY A 159 14.48 7.19 -8.39
C GLY A 159 13.82 6.15 -9.29
N GLU A 160 13.36 6.60 -10.46
CA GLU A 160 12.69 5.76 -11.44
C GLU A 160 13.71 5.01 -12.30
N ALA A 161 13.57 3.69 -12.39
CA ALA A 161 14.56 2.81 -13.01
C ALA A 161 14.86 3.17 -14.47
N GLU A 162 13.88 3.68 -15.21
CA GLU A 162 14.05 4.13 -16.60
C GLU A 162 15.20 5.13 -16.75
N SER A 163 15.35 6.06 -15.80
CA SER A 163 16.47 7.01 -15.77
C SER A 163 17.65 6.43 -14.97
N SER A 164 17.41 6.05 -13.72
CA SER A 164 18.50 5.80 -12.78
C SER A 164 19.27 4.51 -13.06
N LEU A 165 18.57 3.42 -13.41
CA LEU A 165 19.24 2.17 -13.78
C LEU A 165 19.95 2.31 -15.13
N THR A 166 19.35 2.99 -16.11
CA THR A 166 19.98 3.23 -17.41
C THR A 166 21.27 4.04 -17.26
N ALA A 167 21.24 5.12 -16.48
CA ALA A 167 22.42 5.93 -16.18
C ALA A 167 23.50 5.11 -15.44
N PHE A 168 23.10 4.35 -14.41
CA PHE A 168 23.99 3.48 -13.66
C PHE A 168 24.72 2.48 -14.57
N LEU A 169 23.98 1.79 -15.45
CA LEU A 169 24.54 0.81 -16.39
C LEU A 169 25.43 1.45 -17.47
N GLY A 170 25.14 2.70 -17.87
CA GLY A 170 25.90 3.41 -18.90
C GLY A 170 27.21 4.04 -18.41
N SER A 171 27.33 4.29 -17.11
CA SER A 171 28.46 5.03 -16.54
C SER A 171 29.83 4.36 -16.69
N ASN A 172 29.91 3.03 -16.89
CA ASN A 172 31.15 2.21 -16.95
C ASN A 172 32.11 2.38 -15.76
N THR A 173 31.86 3.32 -14.86
CA THR A 173 32.49 3.48 -13.57
C THR A 173 31.90 2.42 -12.66
N GLY A 174 32.76 1.68 -11.97
CA GLY A 174 32.32 0.71 -10.95
C GLY A 174 31.48 1.38 -9.85
N PRO A 175 30.97 0.59 -8.89
CA PRO A 175 30.11 1.10 -7.82
C PRO A 175 30.82 2.25 -7.07
N ASP A 176 30.38 3.48 -7.31
CA ASP A 176 30.84 4.64 -6.57
C ASP A 176 29.85 4.94 -5.45
N ARG A 177 30.29 4.68 -4.21
CA ARG A 177 29.51 4.99 -3.00
C ARG A 177 29.56 6.49 -2.64
N SER A 178 30.34 7.30 -3.35
CA SER A 178 30.60 8.71 -3.01
C SER A 178 29.73 9.72 -3.74
N THR A 179 28.94 9.29 -4.74
CA THR A 179 28.02 10.19 -5.44
C THR A 179 26.76 10.42 -4.63
N ASP A 180 26.40 11.69 -4.46
CA ASP A 180 25.12 12.08 -3.85
C ASP A 180 23.99 11.52 -4.73
N PRO A 181 23.10 10.67 -4.19
CA PRO A 181 22.05 10.03 -4.96
C PRO A 181 21.10 11.07 -5.58
N HIS A 182 21.30 11.40 -6.85
CA HIS A 182 20.42 12.32 -7.57
C HIS A 182 19.17 11.57 -8.05
N ILE A 183 17.99 12.04 -7.63
CA ILE A 183 16.72 11.49 -8.10
C ILE A 183 16.36 12.15 -9.43
N GLU A 184 16.46 11.38 -10.51
CA GLU A 184 16.02 11.79 -11.84
C GLU A 184 14.64 11.18 -12.17
N HIS A 185 13.84 11.94 -12.92
CA HIS A 185 12.57 11.48 -13.44
C HIS A 185 12.63 11.51 -14.98
N PRO A 186 12.29 10.41 -15.67
CA PRO A 186 12.27 10.36 -17.12
C PRO A 186 11.13 11.21 -17.67
N ASP A 187 11.31 11.74 -18.88
CA ASP A 187 10.24 12.43 -19.61
C ASP A 187 9.10 11.48 -19.99
N SER A 188 9.41 10.20 -20.25
CA SER A 188 8.46 9.15 -20.59
C SER A 188 8.41 8.04 -19.54
N ILE A 189 7.22 7.54 -19.22
CA ILE A 189 7.03 6.42 -18.28
C ILE A 189 6.94 5.10 -19.05
N ASP A 190 7.68 4.09 -18.62
CA ASP A 190 7.55 2.75 -19.15
C ASP A 190 6.31 2.03 -18.57
N PHE A 191 5.64 1.26 -19.42
CA PHE A 191 4.44 0.54 -19.02
C PHE A 191 4.73 -0.83 -18.39
N SER A 192 3.99 -1.17 -17.33
CA SER A 192 3.95 -2.52 -16.79
C SER A 192 2.56 -2.92 -16.33
N ILE A 193 2.26 -4.22 -16.45
CA ILE A 193 1.01 -4.83 -15.99
C ILE A 193 1.32 -6.18 -15.36
N ALA A 194 0.58 -6.54 -14.31
CA ALA A 194 0.76 -7.80 -13.61
C ALA A 194 -0.56 -8.52 -13.35
N THR A 195 -0.54 -9.85 -13.56
CA THR A 195 -1.65 -10.73 -13.21
C THR A 195 -1.61 -11.02 -11.70
N THR A 196 -2.64 -10.56 -11.00
CA THR A 196 -2.84 -10.77 -9.56
C THR A 196 -3.71 -12.00 -9.28
N GLY A 197 -4.49 -12.45 -10.25
CA GLY A 197 -5.28 -13.68 -10.18
C GLY A 197 -5.68 -14.20 -11.55
N SER A 198 -5.86 -15.51 -11.66
CA SER A 198 -6.38 -16.15 -12.87
C SER A 198 -7.21 -17.37 -12.48
N SER A 199 -8.35 -17.52 -13.14
CA SER A 199 -9.23 -18.68 -13.00
C SER A 199 -9.98 -18.94 -14.31
N LYS A 200 -10.68 -20.07 -14.40
CA LYS A 200 -11.61 -20.34 -15.51
C LYS A 200 -12.72 -19.28 -15.68
N ASN A 201 -12.98 -18.47 -14.63
CA ASN A 201 -14.06 -17.49 -14.59
C ASN A 201 -13.56 -16.05 -14.79
N GLY A 202 -12.27 -15.84 -15.08
CA GLY A 202 -11.74 -14.51 -15.36
C GLY A 202 -10.28 -14.32 -14.95
N GLN A 203 -9.76 -13.15 -15.32
CA GLN A 203 -8.41 -12.69 -14.97
C GLN A 203 -8.44 -11.35 -14.23
N TRP A 204 -7.54 -11.21 -13.27
CA TRP A 204 -7.37 -9.98 -12.49
C TRP A 204 -5.97 -9.45 -12.75
N LEU A 205 -5.93 -8.22 -13.24
CA LEU A 205 -4.73 -7.48 -13.57
C LEU A 205 -4.61 -6.26 -12.67
N THR A 206 -3.39 -5.78 -12.51
CA THR A 206 -3.09 -4.53 -11.83
C THR A 206 -2.01 -3.80 -12.61
N THR A 207 -2.12 -2.47 -12.68
CA THR A 207 -1.23 -1.63 -13.49
C THR A 207 -1.19 -0.21 -12.95
N THR A 208 -0.31 0.62 -13.50
CA THR A 208 -0.24 2.07 -13.30
C THR A 208 -0.19 2.77 -14.65
N LEU A 209 -0.98 3.82 -14.85
CA LEU A 209 -1.04 4.60 -16.09
C LEU A 209 -0.27 5.92 -16.02
N SER A 210 0.11 6.35 -14.82
CA SER A 210 0.69 7.65 -14.55
C SER A 210 1.62 7.60 -13.34
N ARG A 211 2.50 8.59 -13.25
CA ARG A 211 3.39 8.83 -12.10
C ARG A 211 3.49 10.31 -11.82
N GLY A 212 3.78 10.63 -10.56
CA GLY A 212 3.93 12.00 -10.07
C GLY A 212 2.58 12.65 -9.78
N CYS A 213 2.57 13.59 -8.83
CA CYS A 213 1.36 14.30 -8.44
C CYS A 213 1.68 15.75 -8.02
N PRO A 214 0.99 16.76 -8.57
CA PRO A 214 1.25 18.16 -8.25
C PRO A 214 0.71 18.57 -6.87
N ARG A 215 -0.09 17.71 -6.22
CA ARG A 215 -0.62 17.94 -4.87
C ARG A 215 0.53 18.05 -3.86
N LYS A 216 0.32 18.84 -2.80
CA LYS A 216 1.33 19.15 -1.78
C LYS A 216 1.05 18.51 -0.42
N CYS A 217 0.24 17.45 -0.39
CA CYS A 217 -0.16 16.77 0.84
C CYS A 217 1.08 16.36 1.66
N SER A 218 1.18 16.84 2.90
CA SER A 218 2.37 16.64 3.74
C SER A 218 2.54 15.21 4.23
N PHE A 219 1.50 14.38 4.16
CA PHE A 219 1.53 12.96 4.52
C PHE A 219 1.87 12.03 3.35
N CYS A 220 2.06 12.54 2.13
CA CYS A 220 2.18 11.72 0.92
C CYS A 220 3.62 11.68 0.36
N ALA A 221 4.18 10.47 0.27
CA ALA A 221 5.55 10.23 -0.19
C ALA A 221 5.69 10.17 -1.73
N ASN A 222 4.60 10.19 -2.50
CA ASN A 222 4.65 10.05 -3.96
C ASN A 222 5.68 10.99 -4.61
N HIS A 223 5.68 12.27 -4.22
CA HIS A 223 6.58 13.27 -4.78
C HIS A 223 8.07 13.04 -4.47
N LEU A 224 8.41 12.26 -3.45
CA LEU A 224 9.79 11.89 -3.12
C LEU A 224 10.34 10.85 -4.12
N THR A 225 9.46 10.02 -4.68
CA THR A 225 9.85 8.97 -5.63
C THR A 225 9.62 9.37 -7.09
N HIS A 226 8.48 9.98 -7.40
CA HIS A 226 8.00 10.20 -8.77
C HIS A 226 7.97 11.68 -9.17
N GLY A 227 8.36 12.58 -8.26
CA GLY A 227 8.32 14.02 -8.47
C GLY A 227 6.91 14.59 -8.47
N ARG A 228 6.82 15.89 -8.81
CA ARG A 228 5.55 16.64 -8.80
C ARG A 228 4.88 16.76 -10.16
N SER A 229 5.59 16.42 -11.23
CA SER A 229 5.08 16.47 -12.59
C SER A 229 4.22 15.24 -12.85
N PHE A 230 2.94 15.45 -13.14
CA PHE A 230 2.05 14.39 -13.59
C PHE A 230 2.44 13.98 -15.02
N ARG A 231 2.78 12.71 -15.19
CA ARG A 231 3.20 12.11 -16.46
C ARG A 231 2.35 10.88 -16.70
N THR A 232 2.02 10.59 -17.96
CA THR A 232 1.20 9.44 -18.35
C THR A 232 1.97 8.48 -19.23
N VAL A 233 1.55 7.22 -19.21
CA VAL A 233 2.02 6.18 -20.12
C VAL A 233 1.42 6.42 -21.51
N PRO A 234 2.18 6.24 -22.62
CA PRO A 234 1.60 6.28 -23.95
C PRO A 234 0.49 5.25 -24.13
N ILE A 235 -0.69 5.67 -24.61
CA ILE A 235 -1.86 4.79 -24.83
C ILE A 235 -1.48 3.55 -25.65
N ALA A 236 -0.67 3.72 -26.70
CA ALA A 236 -0.23 2.61 -27.55
C ALA A 236 0.58 1.56 -26.79
N ALA A 237 1.43 1.96 -25.83
CA ALA A 237 2.22 1.03 -25.02
C ALA A 237 1.32 0.19 -24.11
N PHE A 238 0.34 0.83 -23.46
CA PHE A 238 -0.67 0.15 -22.66
C PHE A 238 -1.51 -0.82 -23.51
N LEU A 239 -2.05 -0.37 -24.64
CA LEU A 239 -2.89 -1.20 -25.52
C LEU A 239 -2.12 -2.39 -26.10
N SER A 240 -0.86 -2.21 -26.49
CA SER A 240 -0.01 -3.30 -26.98
C SER A 240 0.20 -4.37 -25.91
N ALA A 241 0.39 -3.97 -24.66
CA ALA A 241 0.66 -4.90 -23.58
C ALA A 241 -0.57 -5.70 -23.15
N ILE A 242 -1.77 -5.12 -23.25
CA ILE A 242 -3.00 -5.84 -22.90
C ILE A 242 -3.48 -6.82 -23.99
N GLN A 243 -2.99 -6.72 -25.22
CA GLN A 243 -3.41 -7.60 -26.33
C GLN A 243 -3.16 -9.09 -26.06
N ALA A 244 -2.20 -9.41 -25.20
CA ALA A 244 -1.85 -10.79 -24.85
C ALA A 244 -2.89 -11.48 -23.95
N PHE A 245 -3.86 -10.73 -23.39
CA PHE A 245 -4.88 -11.29 -22.50
C PHE A 245 -6.10 -11.82 -23.28
N PRO A 246 -6.77 -12.86 -22.78
CA PRO A 246 -7.95 -13.42 -23.44
C PRO A 246 -9.13 -12.45 -23.44
N LYS A 247 -9.89 -12.47 -24.53
CA LYS A 247 -11.00 -11.54 -24.79
C LYS A 247 -12.37 -12.13 -24.49
N ASP A 248 -12.42 -13.44 -24.32
CA ASP A 248 -13.62 -14.27 -24.18
C ASP A 248 -14.00 -14.59 -22.72
N ILE A 249 -13.18 -14.16 -21.76
CA ILE A 249 -13.45 -14.31 -20.33
C ILE A 249 -13.48 -12.93 -19.63
N PRO A 250 -14.14 -12.81 -18.47
CA PRO A 250 -14.12 -11.58 -17.68
C PRO A 250 -12.69 -11.12 -17.36
N LEU A 251 -12.46 -9.83 -17.53
CA LEU A 251 -11.18 -9.19 -17.27
C LEU A 251 -11.37 -8.07 -16.26
N HIS A 252 -10.68 -8.13 -15.14
CA HIS A 252 -10.66 -7.04 -14.17
C HIS A 252 -9.31 -6.32 -14.22
N ILE A 253 -9.31 -5.00 -14.36
CA ILE A 253 -8.10 -4.18 -14.29
C ILE A 253 -8.21 -3.20 -13.13
N ASN A 254 -7.30 -3.34 -12.17
CA ASN A 254 -7.14 -2.39 -11.07
C ASN A 254 -5.99 -1.41 -11.34
N PHE A 255 -6.26 -0.12 -11.20
CA PHE A 255 -5.28 0.95 -11.35
C PHE A 255 -4.72 1.37 -9.99
N GLU A 256 -3.40 1.29 -9.83
CA GLU A 256 -2.68 1.61 -8.58
C GLU A 256 -2.11 3.04 -8.59
N ASP A 257 -2.48 3.85 -9.58
CA ASP A 257 -2.11 5.25 -9.69
C ASP A 257 -2.50 6.08 -8.44
N ASP A 258 -1.69 7.10 -8.12
CA ASP A 258 -1.99 8.01 -7.01
C ASP A 258 -3.10 9.02 -7.34
N ASN A 259 -3.28 9.39 -8.62
CA ASN A 259 -4.29 10.36 -9.03
C ASN A 259 -4.69 10.26 -10.52
N LEU A 260 -5.56 9.29 -10.85
CA LEU A 260 -6.03 9.04 -12.23
C LEU A 260 -6.76 10.20 -12.89
N LEU A 261 -7.41 11.05 -12.09
CA LEU A 261 -8.36 12.05 -12.59
C LEU A 261 -7.72 13.41 -12.84
N LEU A 262 -6.39 13.54 -12.72
CA LEU A 262 -5.68 14.78 -13.11
C LEU A 262 -5.75 15.01 -14.62
N ASP A 263 -5.81 13.93 -15.41
CA ASP A 263 -6.12 13.97 -16.85
C ASP A 263 -7.26 12.99 -17.14
N LYS A 264 -8.49 13.45 -16.91
CA LYS A 264 -9.71 12.63 -17.08
C LYS A 264 -9.88 12.14 -18.51
N GLU A 265 -9.60 12.98 -19.50
CA GLU A 265 -9.83 12.62 -20.91
C GLU A 265 -8.84 11.56 -21.38
N TYR A 266 -7.57 11.65 -20.98
CA TYR A 266 -6.62 10.55 -21.17
C TYR A 266 -7.14 9.26 -20.54
N PHE A 267 -7.62 9.32 -19.29
CA PHE A 267 -8.10 8.14 -18.59
C PHE A 267 -9.33 7.53 -19.27
N PHE A 268 -10.29 8.35 -19.69
CA PHE A 268 -11.45 7.88 -20.45
C PHE A 268 -11.08 7.25 -21.79
N ALA A 269 -10.13 7.83 -22.53
CA ALA A 269 -9.64 7.27 -23.77
C ALA A 269 -9.03 5.87 -23.57
N ILE A 270 -8.31 5.65 -22.47
CA ILE A 270 -7.81 4.33 -22.08
C ILE A 270 -8.98 3.36 -21.84
N LEU A 271 -9.93 3.71 -20.98
CA LEU A 271 -11.06 2.83 -20.62
C LEU A 271 -11.90 2.45 -21.84
N GLU A 272 -12.19 3.41 -22.72
CA GLU A 272 -12.90 3.20 -23.99
C GLU A 272 -12.14 2.23 -24.90
N ALA A 273 -10.84 2.45 -25.08
CA ALA A 273 -10.00 1.59 -25.92
C ALA A 273 -9.88 0.15 -25.39
N VAL A 274 -9.85 -0.04 -24.06
CA VAL A 274 -9.88 -1.38 -23.45
C VAL A 274 -11.23 -2.04 -23.68
N ARG A 275 -12.33 -1.35 -23.38
CA ARG A 275 -13.68 -1.91 -23.48
C ARG A 275 -14.03 -2.31 -24.91
N ASN A 276 -13.55 -1.56 -25.89
CA ASN A 276 -13.69 -1.92 -27.31
C ASN A 276 -12.99 -3.24 -27.68
N GLN A 277 -11.94 -3.62 -26.94
CA GLN A 277 -11.20 -4.87 -27.16
C GLN A 277 -11.65 -6.02 -26.24
N PHE A 278 -12.14 -5.68 -25.05
CA PHE A 278 -12.52 -6.60 -23.97
C PHE A 278 -13.95 -6.28 -23.51
N PRO A 279 -14.99 -6.85 -24.15
CA PRO A 279 -16.38 -6.52 -23.85
C PRO A 279 -16.84 -6.86 -22.42
N LEU A 280 -16.14 -7.79 -21.75
CA LEU A 280 -16.41 -8.24 -20.39
C LEU A 280 -15.44 -7.62 -19.36
N VAL A 281 -14.83 -6.49 -19.69
CA VAL A 281 -13.90 -5.81 -18.79
C VAL A 281 -14.63 -5.01 -17.71
N ASP A 282 -14.09 -5.03 -16.49
CA ASP A 282 -14.45 -4.11 -15.41
C ASP A 282 -13.21 -3.52 -14.73
N PHE A 283 -13.39 -2.37 -14.07
CA PHE A 283 -12.30 -1.55 -13.57
C PHE A 283 -12.46 -1.19 -12.09
N SER A 284 -11.34 -0.98 -11.41
CA SER A 284 -11.27 -0.33 -10.11
C SER A 284 -10.01 0.53 -9.98
N ALA A 285 -10.00 1.41 -8.98
CA ALA A 285 -8.84 2.17 -8.55
C ALA A 285 -8.72 2.03 -7.03
N GLU A 286 -8.21 0.88 -6.58
CA GLU A 286 -8.27 0.49 -5.16
C GLU A 286 -7.31 1.29 -4.28
N ASN A 287 -6.24 1.86 -4.86
CA ASN A 287 -5.33 2.79 -4.19
C ASN A 287 -6.02 4.10 -3.76
N GLY A 288 -7.12 4.46 -4.43
CA GLY A 288 -7.97 5.61 -4.07
C GLY A 288 -8.03 6.68 -5.15
N MET A 289 -9.11 7.45 -5.13
CA MET A 289 -9.38 8.57 -6.04
C MET A 289 -9.56 9.86 -5.25
N ASP A 290 -9.01 10.95 -5.80
CA ASP A 290 -9.25 12.29 -5.30
C ASP A 290 -10.69 12.70 -5.62
N TYR A 291 -11.59 12.57 -4.63
CA TYR A 291 -13.02 12.84 -4.82
C TYR A 291 -13.31 14.27 -5.26
N LEU A 292 -12.41 15.23 -5.00
CA LEU A 292 -12.56 16.62 -5.45
C LEU A 292 -12.47 16.78 -6.97
N LEU A 293 -12.00 15.75 -7.67
CA LEU A 293 -11.95 15.71 -9.12
C LEU A 293 -13.14 14.94 -9.70
N LEU A 294 -14.08 14.45 -8.89
CA LEU A 294 -15.26 13.75 -9.38
C LEU A 294 -16.45 14.71 -9.46
N ASP A 295 -17.19 14.63 -10.56
CA ASP A 295 -18.53 15.20 -10.69
C ASP A 295 -19.48 14.08 -11.18
N MET A 296 -20.78 14.35 -11.23
CA MET A 296 -21.76 13.30 -11.55
C MET A 296 -21.63 12.77 -12.97
N ASP A 297 -21.24 13.62 -13.93
CA ASP A 297 -21.01 13.23 -15.32
C ASP A 297 -19.76 12.34 -15.42
N THR A 298 -18.68 12.70 -14.71
CA THR A 298 -17.46 11.89 -14.60
C THR A 298 -17.79 10.52 -14.00
N ILE A 299 -18.58 10.47 -12.91
CA ILE A 299 -19.01 9.23 -12.27
C ILE A 299 -19.83 8.37 -13.24
N ASP A 300 -20.81 8.96 -13.93
CA ASP A 300 -21.65 8.23 -14.89
C ASP A 300 -20.85 7.69 -16.07
N ARG A 301 -19.85 8.43 -16.56
CA ARG A 301 -18.94 7.96 -17.60
C ARG A 301 -18.08 6.80 -17.09
N LEU A 302 -17.51 6.89 -15.90
CA LEU A 302 -16.75 5.80 -15.28
C LEU A 302 -17.61 4.53 -15.11
N ILE A 303 -18.82 4.65 -14.57
CA ILE A 303 -19.75 3.52 -14.40
C ILE A 303 -20.08 2.92 -15.76
N THR A 304 -20.45 3.76 -16.74
CA THR A 304 -20.76 3.34 -18.11
C THR A 304 -19.60 2.55 -18.70
N LEU A 305 -18.37 2.97 -18.47
CA LEU A 305 -17.16 2.33 -18.99
C LEU A 305 -16.75 1.05 -18.24
N GLY A 306 -17.28 0.82 -17.04
CA GLY A 306 -17.11 -0.46 -16.32
C GLY A 306 -16.51 -0.34 -14.93
N PHE A 307 -16.43 0.86 -14.32
CA PHE A 307 -16.04 0.99 -12.92
C PHE A 307 -17.09 0.35 -12.01
N ARG A 308 -16.65 -0.61 -11.17
CA ARG A 308 -17.55 -1.36 -10.28
C ARG A 308 -17.60 -0.85 -8.83
N GLN A 309 -16.62 -0.03 -8.42
CA GLN A 309 -16.50 0.50 -7.06
C GLN A 309 -15.67 1.79 -7.06
N PHE A 310 -15.95 2.67 -6.11
CA PHE A 310 -15.21 3.92 -5.90
C PHE A 310 -14.51 3.94 -4.52
N ASN A 311 -13.18 4.06 -4.52
CA ASN A 311 -12.39 4.27 -3.31
C ASN A 311 -12.06 5.77 -3.22
N LEU A 312 -12.54 6.48 -2.21
CA LEU A 312 -12.49 7.93 -2.12
C LEU A 312 -11.56 8.40 -1.01
N SER A 313 -10.64 9.32 -1.34
CA SER A 313 -9.60 9.80 -0.42
C SER A 313 -10.02 11.10 0.29
N MET A 314 -10.66 10.97 1.46
CA MET A 314 -11.11 12.11 2.29
C MET A 314 -9.97 12.74 3.11
N ALA A 315 -9.04 11.92 3.61
CA ALA A 315 -7.98 12.28 4.57
C ALA A 315 -8.50 12.68 5.96
N SER A 316 -9.27 13.76 6.09
CA SER A 316 -9.90 14.20 7.35
C SER A 316 -11.07 15.13 7.05
N LEU A 317 -12.04 15.28 7.95
CA LEU A 317 -13.08 16.30 7.88
C LEU A 317 -12.67 17.62 8.52
N SER A 318 -11.69 17.61 9.43
CA SER A 318 -11.31 18.80 10.17
C SER A 318 -10.60 19.81 9.26
N PRO A 319 -11.13 21.04 9.09
CA PRO A 319 -10.48 22.05 8.24
C PRO A 319 -9.07 22.44 8.72
N SER A 320 -8.82 22.41 10.03
CA SER A 320 -7.50 22.71 10.60
C SER A 320 -6.46 21.65 10.25
N ILE A 321 -6.84 20.37 10.36
CA ILE A 321 -5.98 19.23 10.02
C ILE A 321 -5.72 19.19 8.52
N LEU A 322 -6.75 19.42 7.69
CA LEU A 322 -6.62 19.52 6.24
C LEU A 322 -5.66 20.64 5.83
N LYS A 323 -5.79 21.82 6.45
CA LYS A 323 -4.89 22.96 6.21
C LYS A 323 -3.43 22.64 6.58
N ASP A 324 -3.17 22.07 7.75
CA ASP A 324 -1.82 21.65 8.18
C ASP A 324 -1.27 20.52 7.30
N SER A 325 -2.15 19.66 6.80
CA SER A 325 -1.82 18.58 5.87
C SER A 325 -1.64 19.03 4.43
N HIS A 326 -1.88 20.31 4.12
CA HIS A 326 -1.88 20.87 2.76
C HIS A 326 -2.80 20.09 1.81
N ARG A 327 -3.92 19.59 2.34
CA ARG A 327 -4.95 18.83 1.63
C ARG A 327 -6.23 19.66 1.60
N GLN A 328 -6.86 19.75 0.44
CA GLN A 328 -8.20 20.34 0.32
C GLN A 328 -9.26 19.32 0.73
N GLY A 329 -10.39 19.79 1.21
CA GLY A 329 -11.55 18.96 1.49
C GLY A 329 -12.85 19.75 1.35
N ASP A 330 -13.90 19.02 0.99
CA ASP A 330 -15.26 19.47 0.80
C ASP A 330 -16.22 18.34 1.22
N SER A 331 -16.73 18.44 2.45
CA SER A 331 -17.63 17.42 3.01
C SER A 331 -18.99 17.38 2.34
N GLU A 332 -19.47 18.52 1.80
CA GLU A 332 -20.77 18.60 1.13
C GLU A 332 -20.70 17.89 -0.21
N HIS A 333 -19.65 18.17 -0.98
CA HIS A 333 -19.39 17.50 -2.24
C HIS A 333 -19.16 15.99 -2.07
N LEU A 334 -18.39 15.58 -1.05
CA LEU A 334 -18.24 14.15 -0.73
C LEU A 334 -19.58 13.50 -0.41
N GLN A 335 -20.43 14.15 0.40
CA GLN A 335 -21.76 13.64 0.72
C GLN A 335 -22.64 13.53 -0.54
N GLU A 336 -22.55 14.48 -1.46
CA GLU A 336 -23.26 14.47 -2.74
C GLU A 336 -22.86 13.25 -3.58
N ILE A 337 -21.54 13.03 -3.75
CA ILE A 337 -20.97 11.87 -4.45
C ILE A 337 -21.48 10.56 -3.82
N LEU A 338 -21.38 10.43 -2.50
CA LEU A 338 -21.78 9.20 -1.80
C LEU A 338 -23.28 8.92 -1.94
N ARG A 339 -24.12 9.96 -1.87
CA ARG A 339 -25.56 9.84 -2.12
C ARG A 339 -25.84 9.43 -3.56
N TYR A 340 -25.09 9.98 -4.51
CA TYR A 340 -25.23 9.65 -5.94
C TYR A 340 -24.87 8.19 -6.22
N LEU A 341 -23.70 7.73 -5.75
CA LEU A 341 -23.25 6.34 -5.85
C LEU A 341 -24.23 5.37 -5.20
N SER A 342 -24.77 5.72 -4.02
CA SER A 342 -25.80 4.94 -3.32
C SER A 342 -27.06 4.75 -4.15
N ARG A 343 -27.59 5.82 -4.77
CA ARG A 343 -28.75 5.75 -5.67
C ARG A 343 -28.50 4.87 -6.89
N LYS A 344 -27.27 4.92 -7.44
CA LYS A 344 -26.81 4.07 -8.55
C LYS A 344 -26.47 2.64 -8.12
N LYS A 345 -26.53 2.34 -6.81
CA LYS A 345 -26.17 1.04 -6.20
C LYS A 345 -24.72 0.64 -6.47
N ILE A 346 -23.83 1.63 -6.59
CA ILE A 346 -22.39 1.42 -6.78
C ILE A 346 -21.70 1.42 -5.41
N PRO A 347 -20.96 0.36 -5.05
CA PRO A 347 -20.18 0.32 -3.82
C PRO A 347 -19.17 1.47 -3.73
N SER A 348 -18.97 1.96 -2.51
CA SER A 348 -17.91 2.91 -2.22
C SER A 348 -17.19 2.58 -0.92
N ILE A 349 -15.91 2.93 -0.85
CA ILE A 349 -15.11 2.92 0.37
C ILE A 349 -14.51 4.31 0.53
N THR A 350 -14.75 4.96 1.66
CA THR A 350 -14.20 6.30 1.93
C THR A 350 -13.10 6.20 2.97
N TYR A 351 -11.92 6.69 2.61
CA TYR A 351 -10.71 6.59 3.41
C TYR A 351 -10.40 7.88 4.16
N PHE A 352 -10.13 7.77 5.45
CA PHE A 352 -9.51 8.84 6.25
C PHE A 352 -8.23 8.34 6.92
N ILE A 353 -7.34 9.28 7.25
CA ILE A 353 -6.08 8.98 7.93
C ILE A 353 -6.29 9.25 9.42
N CYS A 354 -5.85 8.30 10.25
CA CYS A 354 -5.93 8.39 11.70
C CYS A 354 -4.51 8.50 12.27
N GLY A 355 -4.24 9.54 13.04
CA GLY A 355 -2.91 9.82 13.61
C GLY A 355 -2.15 10.92 12.86
N LEU A 356 -2.84 11.74 12.06
CA LEU A 356 -2.26 12.96 11.49
C LEU A 356 -1.88 13.95 12.60
N LYS A 357 -1.00 14.89 12.28
CA LYS A 357 -0.70 15.99 13.19
C LYS A 357 -1.98 16.77 13.49
N GLN A 358 -2.18 17.14 14.76
CA GLN A 358 -3.40 17.78 15.29
C GLN A 358 -4.67 16.89 15.34
N ASP A 359 -4.60 15.60 14.99
CA ASP A 359 -5.73 14.70 15.31
C ASP A 359 -5.99 14.66 16.81
N THR A 360 -7.28 14.54 17.17
CA THR A 360 -7.75 14.27 18.52
C THR A 360 -8.69 13.06 18.47
N THR A 361 -9.00 12.49 19.64
CA THR A 361 -10.04 11.45 19.72
C THR A 361 -11.36 11.94 19.13
N ASP A 362 -11.73 13.20 19.41
CA ASP A 362 -12.94 13.81 18.88
C ASP A 362 -12.92 13.99 17.35
N SER A 363 -11.83 14.46 16.75
CA SER A 363 -11.74 14.63 15.29
C SER A 363 -11.87 13.28 14.57
N VAL A 364 -11.25 12.23 15.12
CA VAL A 364 -11.33 10.88 14.57
C VAL A 364 -12.73 10.29 14.74
N LEU A 365 -13.36 10.48 15.90
CA LEU A 365 -14.74 10.05 16.10
C LEU A 365 -15.72 10.82 15.21
N GLU A 366 -15.47 12.10 14.93
CA GLU A 366 -16.24 12.90 13.98
C GLU A 366 -16.12 12.34 12.55
N ASN A 367 -14.91 12.00 12.08
CA ASN A 367 -14.71 11.31 10.81
C ASN A 367 -15.55 10.02 10.71
N ILE A 368 -15.50 9.19 11.77
CA ILE A 368 -16.26 7.94 11.82
C ILE A 368 -17.77 8.20 11.84
N ARG A 369 -18.25 9.17 12.63
CA ARG A 369 -19.68 9.51 12.76
C ARG A 369 -20.26 10.10 11.48
N PHE A 370 -19.49 10.92 10.76
CA PHE A 370 -19.92 11.44 9.47
C PHE A 370 -20.10 10.29 8.47
N LEU A 371 -19.10 9.42 8.35
CA LEU A 371 -19.13 8.30 7.40
C LEU A 371 -20.14 7.21 7.78
N SER A 372 -20.41 6.99 9.07
CA SER A 372 -21.41 6.01 9.53
C SER A 372 -22.83 6.36 9.09
N ARG A 373 -23.09 7.64 8.79
CA ARG A 373 -24.37 8.15 8.27
C ARG A 373 -24.46 8.11 6.75
N GLN A 374 -23.40 7.70 6.06
CA GLN A 374 -23.35 7.59 4.60
C GLN A 374 -23.40 6.12 4.16
N THR A 375 -23.81 5.88 2.91
CA THR A 375 -23.73 4.53 2.29
C THR A 375 -22.32 4.29 1.74
N THR A 376 -21.36 4.08 2.63
CA THR A 376 -19.96 3.81 2.30
C THR A 376 -19.30 2.96 3.39
N LEU A 377 -18.35 2.12 3.00
CA LEU A 377 -17.47 1.48 3.97
C LEU A 377 -16.39 2.47 4.41
N ILE A 378 -16.06 2.44 5.69
CA ILE A 378 -14.99 3.24 6.28
C ILE A 378 -13.66 2.52 6.05
N GLY A 379 -12.80 3.13 5.25
CA GLY A 379 -11.38 2.83 5.20
C GLY A 379 -10.65 3.68 6.23
N ILE A 380 -10.00 3.06 7.21
CA ILE A 380 -9.15 3.77 8.16
C ILE A 380 -7.68 3.43 7.89
N SER A 381 -6.90 4.46 7.57
CA SER A 381 -5.47 4.35 7.33
C SER A 381 -4.74 4.90 8.54
N LEU A 382 -4.09 4.04 9.32
CA LEU A 382 -3.25 4.49 10.43
C LEU A 382 -2.00 5.16 9.88
N PHE A 383 -1.72 6.38 10.33
CA PHE A 383 -0.61 7.17 9.83
C PHE A 383 0.73 6.52 10.20
N TYR A 384 1.62 6.48 9.22
CA TYR A 384 3.03 6.21 9.40
C TYR A 384 3.80 7.15 8.47
N PRO A 385 4.93 7.70 8.90
CA PRO A 385 5.75 8.56 8.08
C PRO A 385 6.61 7.71 7.16
N VAL A 386 6.91 8.30 6.00
CA VAL A 386 8.02 7.89 5.15
C VAL A 386 9.13 8.91 5.36
N PRO A 387 10.42 8.50 5.47
CA PRO A 387 11.52 9.45 5.55
C PRO A 387 11.46 10.47 4.41
N GLY A 388 11.79 11.73 4.72
CA GLY A 388 11.72 12.84 3.77
C GLY A 388 10.40 13.63 3.79
N LEU A 389 9.36 13.12 4.46
CA LEU A 389 8.13 13.88 4.67
C LEU A 389 8.34 15.09 5.60
N PRO A 390 7.54 16.17 5.49
CA PRO A 390 7.56 17.29 6.43
C PRO A 390 7.46 16.84 7.89
N GLY A 391 8.47 17.20 8.69
CA GLY A 391 8.58 16.81 10.11
C GLY A 391 9.27 15.47 10.37
N PHE A 392 9.50 14.68 9.31
CA PHE A 392 10.07 13.33 9.34
C PHE A 392 11.29 13.25 8.42
N LYS A 393 12.36 13.97 8.78
CA LYS A 393 13.59 14.03 7.97
C LYS A 393 14.44 12.79 8.18
N GLU A 394 15.18 12.43 7.14
CA GLU A 394 16.11 11.29 7.08
C GLU A 394 17.15 11.26 8.21
N THR A 395 17.54 12.43 8.75
CA THR A 395 18.55 12.54 9.81
C THR A 395 18.03 12.21 11.23
N GLN A 396 16.80 11.71 11.36
CA GLN A 396 16.24 11.41 12.67
C GLN A 396 16.60 9.98 13.10
N PRO A 397 17.21 9.79 14.30
CA PRO A 397 17.72 8.49 14.75
C PRO A 397 16.68 7.35 14.79
N PHE A 398 15.39 7.68 14.81
CA PHE A 398 14.35 6.66 14.86
C PHE A 398 14.20 5.89 13.54
N PHE A 399 14.48 6.50 12.38
CA PHE A 399 14.45 5.78 11.10
C PHE A 399 15.62 4.82 10.98
N GLU A 400 16.69 5.06 11.76
CA GLU A 400 17.84 4.17 11.86
C GLU A 400 17.61 2.98 12.81
N SER A 401 16.51 2.99 13.57
CA SER A 401 16.29 2.01 14.64
C SER A 401 15.59 0.72 14.18
N ASP A 402 14.51 0.85 13.42
CA ASP A 402 13.75 -0.27 12.85
C ASP A 402 12.71 0.23 11.83
N SER A 403 12.84 -0.18 10.57
CA SER A 403 11.96 0.23 9.48
C SER A 403 10.52 -0.27 9.64
N HIS A 404 10.28 -1.35 10.40
CA HIS A 404 8.94 -1.93 10.58
C HIS A 404 7.99 -0.99 11.35
N LEU A 405 8.51 0.01 12.08
CA LEU A 405 7.69 1.07 12.68
C LEU A 405 7.04 1.98 11.62
N CYS A 406 7.56 1.99 10.39
CA CYS A 406 7.00 2.71 9.25
C CYS A 406 5.93 1.87 8.52
N THR A 407 5.24 0.97 9.22
CA THR A 407 4.06 0.28 8.71
C THR A 407 2.81 0.87 9.37
N GLY A 408 1.71 1.01 8.62
CA GLY A 408 0.43 1.41 9.23
C GLY A 408 -0.07 0.41 10.28
N SER A 409 0.31 -0.87 10.14
CA SER A 409 -0.01 -1.92 11.11
C SER A 409 0.76 -1.80 12.42
N ALA A 410 1.87 -1.05 12.46
CA ALA A 410 2.58 -0.74 13.69
C ALA A 410 1.75 0.11 14.64
N ALA A 411 0.81 0.93 14.16
CA ALA A 411 0.03 1.86 14.98
C ALA A 411 0.92 2.67 15.95
N PHE A 412 2.10 3.05 15.48
CA PHE A 412 3.07 3.78 16.27
C PHE A 412 2.73 5.27 16.27
N PRO A 413 2.75 5.96 17.44
CA PRO A 413 2.22 7.33 17.59
C PRO A 413 3.21 8.39 17.07
N TRP A 414 3.54 8.31 15.77
CA TRP A 414 4.59 9.11 15.12
C TRP A 414 4.41 10.62 15.24
N SER A 415 3.17 11.10 15.14
CA SER A 415 2.84 12.52 15.25
C SER A 415 2.69 12.99 16.71
N GLY A 416 2.60 12.06 17.66
CA GLY A 416 2.27 12.33 19.07
C GLY A 416 0.85 12.85 19.30
N SER A 417 0.02 12.98 18.26
CA SER A 417 -1.35 13.51 18.38
C SER A 417 -2.32 12.50 19.01
N LEU A 418 -2.09 11.22 18.73
CA LEU A 418 -2.85 10.10 19.29
C LEU A 418 -1.91 9.05 19.86
N THR A 419 -2.36 8.35 20.88
CA THR A 419 -1.67 7.17 21.40
C THR A 419 -1.96 5.93 20.53
N THR A 420 -1.14 4.88 20.66
CA THR A 420 -1.43 3.57 20.05
C THR A 420 -2.80 3.04 20.47
N ALA A 421 -3.19 3.22 21.75
CA ALA A 421 -4.49 2.80 22.24
C ALA A 421 -5.64 3.47 21.49
N GLN A 422 -5.54 4.79 21.28
CA GLN A 422 -6.54 5.57 20.56
C GLN A 422 -6.63 5.16 19.09
N MET A 423 -5.50 4.99 18.39
CA MET A 423 -5.48 4.56 16.99
C MET A 423 -6.07 3.15 16.80
N ILE A 424 -5.73 2.19 17.66
CA ILE A 424 -6.27 0.83 17.60
C ILE A 424 -7.77 0.81 17.98
N THR A 425 -8.17 1.65 18.93
CA THR A 425 -9.59 1.80 19.29
C THR A 425 -10.38 2.36 18.12
N ALA A 426 -9.93 3.46 17.50
CA ALA A 426 -10.51 4.01 16.28
C ALA A 426 -10.62 2.98 15.15
N PHE A 427 -9.56 2.19 14.94
CA PHE A 427 -9.54 1.12 13.95
C PHE A 427 -10.65 0.09 14.19
N ARG A 428 -10.81 -0.36 15.43
CA ARG A 428 -11.85 -1.31 15.81
C ARG A 428 -13.25 -0.71 15.74
N ILE A 429 -13.42 0.57 16.09
CA ILE A 429 -14.70 1.30 15.94
C ILE A 429 -15.08 1.39 14.45
N ALA A 430 -14.18 1.81 13.57
CA ALA A 430 -14.44 1.89 12.13
C ALA A 430 -14.87 0.53 11.56
N ARG A 431 -14.21 -0.55 11.99
CA ARG A 431 -14.59 -1.92 11.63
C ARG A 431 -15.95 -2.33 12.20
N PHE A 432 -16.27 -1.94 13.42
CA PHE A 432 -17.60 -2.15 14.00
C PHE A 432 -18.68 -1.41 13.21
N VAL A 433 -18.45 -0.16 12.81
CA VAL A 433 -19.39 0.59 11.96
C VAL A 433 -19.61 -0.14 10.63
N ASN A 434 -18.55 -0.55 9.94
CA ASN A 434 -18.67 -1.35 8.71
C ASN A 434 -19.44 -2.65 8.94
N PHE A 435 -19.20 -3.30 10.08
CA PHE A 435 -19.91 -4.51 10.47
C PHE A 435 -21.40 -4.27 10.61
N THR A 436 -21.84 -3.16 11.20
CA THR A 436 -23.27 -2.81 11.33
C THR A 436 -23.97 -2.51 10.01
N GLN A 437 -23.21 -2.24 8.94
CA GLN A 437 -23.75 -1.98 7.60
C GLN A 437 -23.93 -3.26 6.77
N LYS A 438 -23.55 -4.45 7.27
CA LYS A 438 -23.79 -5.71 6.55
C LYS A 438 -25.29 -5.93 6.34
N LYS A 439 -25.62 -6.45 5.16
CA LYS A 439 -27.00 -6.86 4.81
C LYS A 439 -27.44 -8.13 5.51
N GLU A 440 -26.49 -9.05 5.76
CA GLU A 440 -26.75 -10.37 6.33
C GLU A 440 -25.72 -10.73 7.39
N TYR A 441 -26.19 -11.41 8.44
CA TYR A 441 -25.41 -11.80 9.61
C TYR A 441 -25.53 -13.29 9.88
N GLN A 442 -24.42 -13.93 10.22
CA GLN A 442 -24.40 -15.27 10.77
C GLN A 442 -24.90 -15.27 12.23
N PRO A 443 -25.42 -16.38 12.78
CA PRO A 443 -25.93 -16.40 14.16
C PRO A 443 -24.95 -15.87 15.21
N GLN A 444 -23.69 -16.30 15.15
CA GLN A 444 -22.63 -15.79 16.03
C GLN A 444 -22.38 -14.28 15.88
N GLU A 445 -22.54 -13.73 14.67
CA GLU A 445 -22.39 -12.30 14.42
C GLU A 445 -23.55 -11.50 15.04
N ILE A 446 -24.76 -12.05 15.06
CA ILE A 446 -25.92 -11.46 15.75
C ILE A 446 -25.66 -11.41 17.26
N ASP A 447 -25.12 -12.49 17.84
CA ASP A 447 -24.75 -12.53 19.26
C ASP A 447 -23.71 -11.45 19.59
N LEU A 448 -22.70 -11.29 18.73
CA LEU A 448 -21.68 -10.26 18.87
C LEU A 448 -22.26 -8.84 18.83
N LEU A 449 -23.09 -8.54 17.82
CA LEU A 449 -23.77 -7.25 17.71
C LEU A 449 -24.64 -6.96 18.93
N THR A 450 -25.42 -7.95 19.36
CA THR A 450 -26.33 -7.84 20.50
C THR A 450 -25.53 -7.52 21.77
N ARG A 451 -24.41 -8.22 21.98
CA ARG A 451 -23.54 -7.97 23.12
C ARG A 451 -22.93 -6.57 23.09
N ILE A 452 -22.35 -6.16 21.96
CA ILE A 452 -21.74 -4.83 21.78
C ILE A 452 -22.76 -3.73 22.06
N ARG A 453 -23.98 -3.85 21.51
CA ARG A 453 -25.05 -2.85 21.70
C ARG A 453 -25.54 -2.78 23.15
N ARG A 454 -25.73 -3.94 23.79
CA ARG A 454 -26.20 -4.03 25.18
C ARG A 454 -25.17 -3.47 26.16
N GLU A 455 -23.92 -3.91 26.04
CA GLU A 455 -22.85 -3.55 26.97
C GLU A 455 -22.16 -2.23 26.61
N ARG A 456 -22.42 -1.69 25.41
CA ARG A 456 -21.80 -0.46 24.88
C ARG A 456 -20.28 -0.49 24.94
N LYS A 457 -19.73 -1.63 24.54
CA LYS A 457 -18.29 -1.91 24.51
C LYS A 457 -17.98 -2.77 23.30
N LEU A 458 -16.79 -2.62 22.73
CA LEU A 458 -16.33 -3.42 21.61
C LEU A 458 -16.04 -4.84 22.05
N TYR A 459 -16.54 -5.81 21.30
CA TYR A 459 -16.18 -7.22 21.47
C TYR A 459 -15.60 -7.74 20.17
N THR A 460 -14.74 -8.74 20.29
CA THR A 460 -14.19 -9.52 19.18
C THR A 460 -14.29 -11.00 19.52
N PHE A 461 -14.05 -11.88 18.55
CA PHE A 461 -13.95 -13.30 18.83
C PHE A 461 -12.51 -13.73 19.05
N GLN A 462 -12.32 -14.64 20.00
CA GLN A 462 -11.08 -15.35 20.22
C GLN A 462 -11.32 -16.85 20.09
N ARG A 463 -10.34 -17.57 19.51
CA ARG A 463 -10.35 -19.04 19.50
C ARG A 463 -9.08 -19.63 20.11
N LYS A 464 -9.25 -20.74 20.81
CA LYS A 464 -8.17 -21.63 21.24
C LYS A 464 -8.57 -23.08 20.94
N GLY A 465 -7.89 -23.69 19.97
CA GLY A 465 -8.31 -24.99 19.42
C GLY A 465 -9.71 -24.91 18.82
N ARG A 466 -10.64 -25.73 19.34
CA ARG A 466 -12.06 -25.74 18.92
C ARG A 466 -12.95 -24.76 19.69
N GLN A 467 -12.49 -24.25 20.84
CA GLN A 467 -13.27 -23.32 21.66
C GLN A 467 -13.23 -21.91 21.08
N LYS A 468 -14.38 -21.23 21.11
CA LYS A 468 -14.57 -19.85 20.66
C LYS A 468 -15.36 -19.09 21.72
N TRP A 469 -14.98 -17.85 21.98
CA TRP A 469 -15.71 -16.96 22.89
C TRP A 469 -15.55 -15.50 22.45
N MET A 470 -16.38 -14.63 23.02
CA MET A 470 -16.27 -13.18 22.85
C MET A 470 -15.45 -12.57 23.98
N ILE A 471 -14.55 -11.65 23.64
CA ILE A 471 -13.70 -10.93 24.58
C ILE A 471 -13.75 -9.43 24.29
N HIS A 472 -13.75 -8.61 25.35
CA HIS A 472 -13.50 -7.16 25.24
C HIS A 472 -11.99 -6.98 24.99
N PRO A 473 -11.56 -6.44 23.83
CA PRO A 473 -10.14 -6.36 23.52
C PRO A 473 -9.36 -5.59 24.61
N PRO A 474 -8.21 -6.11 25.07
CA PRO A 474 -7.39 -5.39 26.04
C PRO A 474 -6.72 -4.16 25.42
N GLY A 475 -6.33 -3.21 26.27
CA GLY A 475 -5.54 -2.05 25.89
C GLY A 475 -6.30 -0.92 25.19
N LEU A 476 -7.60 -1.07 24.91
CA LEU A 476 -8.39 -0.02 24.28
C LEU A 476 -8.46 1.25 25.11
N ASP A 477 -8.57 2.39 24.41
CA ASP A 477 -8.82 3.69 25.01
C ASP A 477 -10.29 3.76 25.44
N ILE A 478 -10.52 3.72 26.75
CA ILE A 478 -11.86 3.62 27.35
C ILE A 478 -12.66 4.90 27.10
N GLU A 479 -12.01 6.06 27.14
CA GLU A 479 -12.68 7.35 26.92
C GLU A 479 -13.17 7.48 25.49
N MET A 480 -12.35 7.09 24.51
CA MET A 480 -12.73 7.07 23.10
C MET A 480 -13.83 6.04 22.80
N GLU A 481 -13.77 4.85 23.40
CA GLU A 481 -14.82 3.83 23.29
C GLU A 481 -16.15 4.36 23.86
N ASN A 482 -16.12 4.94 25.06
CA ASN A 482 -17.30 5.54 25.69
C ASN A 482 -17.85 6.70 24.85
N GLY A 483 -16.99 7.63 24.41
CA GLY A 483 -17.37 8.78 23.59
C GLY A 483 -18.02 8.38 22.26
N PHE A 484 -17.62 7.24 21.68
CA PHE A 484 -18.32 6.67 20.53
C PHE A 484 -19.73 6.21 20.89
N PHE A 485 -19.90 5.39 21.93
CA PHE A 485 -21.21 4.83 22.30
C PHE A 485 -22.17 5.83 22.98
N GLU A 486 -21.67 6.90 23.58
CA GLU A 486 -22.48 7.99 24.14
C GLU A 486 -23.14 8.84 23.05
N ALA A 487 -22.40 9.15 21.98
CA ALA A 487 -22.90 9.96 20.87
C ALA A 487 -23.94 9.23 19.99
N VAL A 488 -24.03 7.90 20.09
CA VAL A 488 -25.05 7.08 19.40
C VAL A 488 -26.41 7.11 20.15
N ARG A 489 -26.52 7.85 21.27
CA ARG A 489 -27.78 8.05 22.03
C ARG A 489 -28.78 8.99 21.35
N THR A 490 -28.36 9.74 20.33
CA THR A 490 -29.14 10.72 19.56
C THR A 490 -29.13 10.35 18.09
#